data_AF-A0A7Y3DE16-F1
#
_entry.id   AF-A0A7Y3DE16-F1
#
_cell.length_a   1.000
_cell.length_b   1.000
_cell.length_c   1.000
_cell.angle_alpha   90.00
_cell.angle_beta   90.00
_cell.angle_gamma   90.00
#
_symmetry.space_group_name_H-M   'P 1'
#
loop_
_entity.id
_entity.type
_entity.pdbx_description
1 polymer ?
#
loop_
_entity_poly.entity_id
_entity_poly.type
_entity_poly.pdbx_seq_one_letter_code
_entity_poly.pdbx_strand_id
1 'polypeptide(L)'
;MPAPGSEDSSDRAERGVKLLHDPIRNKGTAFSEEERDALGLRGLLPPRVDRVEQQVARVLENVRRKENDLERYLYLSALQARNEHLFYRVIMNNLQEMMPIISPPTVGKACQE
;
A
#
# COMPACT_ATOMS: atom_id res chain seq x y z
N MET A 1 13.14 30.04 34.33
CA MET A 1 12.39 28.77 34.23
C MET A 1 11.84 28.64 32.81
N PRO A 2 12.39 27.78 31.95
CA PRO A 2 11.78 27.47 30.66
C PRO A 2 10.75 26.34 30.81
N ALA A 3 9.67 26.41 30.03
CA ALA A 3 8.63 25.38 29.95
C ALA A 3 9.22 24.06 29.42
N PRO A 4 8.76 22.89 29.91
CA PRO A 4 9.18 21.62 29.36
C PRO A 4 8.70 21.55 27.90
N GLY A 5 9.67 21.41 27.00
CA GLY A 5 9.45 21.23 25.58
C GLY A 5 8.51 20.05 25.37
N SER A 6 7.60 20.25 24.42
CA SER A 6 6.85 19.19 23.76
C SER A 6 7.84 18.14 23.26
N GLU A 7 7.97 17.05 24.02
CA GLU A 7 8.63 15.84 23.55
C GLU A 7 7.90 15.40 22.28
N ASP A 8 8.68 15.40 21.21
CA ASP A 8 8.30 14.96 19.88
C ASP A 8 7.69 13.56 19.97
N SER A 9 6.36 13.48 19.81
CA SER A 9 5.58 12.24 19.93
C SER A 9 5.80 11.24 18.78
N SER A 10 6.85 11.44 17.98
CA SER A 10 7.15 10.75 16.72
C SER A 10 7.48 9.26 16.87
N ASP A 11 7.55 8.70 18.09
CA ASP A 11 8.08 7.34 18.30
C ASP A 11 7.10 6.35 18.98
N ARG A 12 5.80 6.67 19.06
CA ARG A 12 4.80 5.62 19.28
C ARG A 12 4.44 4.99 17.94
N ALA A 13 5.03 3.83 17.65
CA ALA A 13 4.62 2.98 16.54
C ALA A 13 3.09 2.84 16.55
N GLU A 14 2.45 3.34 15.49
CA GLU A 14 1.00 3.25 15.34
C GLU A 14 0.55 1.78 15.35
N ARG A 15 -0.64 1.53 15.88
CA ARG A 15 -1.17 0.18 16.11
C ARG A 15 -2.62 0.06 15.64
N GLY A 16 -3.07 -1.17 15.46
CA GLY A 16 -4.45 -1.48 15.10
C GLY A 16 -4.87 -0.82 13.77
N VAL A 17 -6.10 -0.33 13.73
CA VAL A 17 -6.69 0.27 12.54
C VAL A 17 -5.91 1.49 12.03
N LYS A 18 -5.32 2.31 12.92
CA LYS A 18 -4.52 3.48 12.51
C LYS A 18 -3.33 3.09 11.64
N LEU A 19 -2.59 2.06 12.07
CA LEU A 19 -1.47 1.49 11.31
C LEU A 19 -1.92 0.98 9.93
N LEU A 20 -3.11 0.37 9.83
CA LEU A 20 -3.64 -0.14 8.56
C LEU A 20 -4.06 0.98 7.59
N HIS A 21 -4.27 2.20 8.09
CA HIS A 21 -4.54 3.39 7.29
C HIS A 21 -3.30 4.22 6.95
N ASP A 22 -2.14 3.88 7.52
CA ASP A 22 -0.85 4.49 7.16
C ASP A 22 -0.24 3.73 5.96
N PRO A 23 -0.27 4.29 4.73
CA PRO A 23 0.21 3.61 3.54
C PRO A 23 1.72 3.32 3.56
N ILE A 24 2.50 4.08 4.33
CA ILE A 24 3.96 3.91 4.44
C ILE A 24 4.26 2.68 5.29
N ARG A 25 3.50 2.46 6.37
CA ARG A 25 3.76 1.38 7.34
C ARG A 25 2.93 0.12 7.12
N ASN A 26 1.81 0.21 6.41
CA ASN A 26 0.92 -0.92 6.19
C ASN A 26 1.53 -1.98 5.26
N LYS A 27 1.72 -3.20 5.77
CA LYS A 27 2.17 -4.37 5.00
C LYS A 27 1.01 -5.26 4.51
N GLY A 28 -0.22 -4.95 4.90
CA GLY A 28 -1.40 -5.77 4.64
C GLY A 28 -1.22 -7.20 5.16
N THR A 29 -1.51 -8.20 4.33
CA THR A 29 -1.37 -9.61 4.73
C THR A 29 0.07 -10.08 4.94
N ALA A 30 1.08 -9.26 4.64
CA ALA A 30 2.49 -9.59 4.86
C ALA A 30 3.00 -9.29 6.27
N PHE A 31 2.16 -8.75 7.17
CA PHE A 31 2.48 -8.74 8.60
C PHE A 31 2.57 -10.18 9.12
N SER A 32 3.68 -10.50 9.80
CA SER A 32 3.87 -11.81 10.46
C SER A 32 2.88 -12.00 11.62
N GLU A 33 2.74 -13.23 12.11
CA GLU A 33 1.87 -13.49 13.27
C GLU A 33 2.35 -12.71 14.51
N GLU A 34 3.67 -12.63 14.72
CA GLU A 34 4.28 -11.89 15.82
C GLU A 34 4.04 -10.39 15.70
N GLU A 35 4.16 -9.84 14.48
CA GLU A 35 3.83 -8.42 14.22
C GLU A 35 2.34 -8.15 14.47
N ARG A 36 1.45 -9.07 14.06
CA ARG A 36 0.01 -8.93 14.28
C ARG A 36 -0.34 -8.92 15.76
N ASP A 37 0.32 -9.73 16.57
CA ASP A 37 0.16 -9.74 18.02
C ASP A 37 0.69 -8.45 18.66
N ALA A 38 1.92 -8.06 18.32
CA ALA A 38 2.55 -6.88 18.89
C ALA A 38 1.83 -5.56 18.51
N LEU A 39 1.28 -5.49 17.31
CA LEU A 39 0.66 -4.28 16.75
C LEU A 39 -0.88 -4.28 16.88
N GLY A 40 -1.48 -5.30 17.49
CA GLY A 40 -2.92 -5.37 17.71
C GLY A 40 -3.74 -5.52 16.42
N LEU A 41 -3.25 -6.34 15.48
CA LEU A 41 -3.87 -6.58 14.17
C LEU A 41 -4.66 -7.91 14.10
N ARG A 42 -4.62 -8.74 15.16
CA ARG A 42 -5.43 -9.96 15.26
C ARG A 42 -6.90 -9.65 15.02
N GLY A 43 -7.53 -10.39 14.10
CA GLY A 43 -8.94 -10.20 13.72
C GLY A 43 -9.19 -9.05 12.74
N LEU A 44 -8.22 -8.17 12.47
CA LEU A 44 -8.35 -7.07 11.49
C LEU A 44 -7.87 -7.47 10.09
N LEU A 45 -7.11 -8.56 9.98
CA LEU A 45 -6.56 -9.08 8.72
C LEU A 45 -7.00 -10.53 8.51
N PRO A 46 -7.14 -11.00 7.26
CA PRO A 46 -7.32 -12.41 6.96
C PRO A 46 -6.23 -13.27 7.63
N PRO A 47 -6.54 -14.51 8.07
CA PRO A 47 -5.62 -15.32 8.87
C PRO A 47 -4.37 -15.77 8.09
N ARG A 48 -4.38 -15.69 6.77
CA ARG A 48 -3.22 -16.05 5.95
C ARG A 48 -2.16 -14.94 6.01
N VAL A 49 -0.93 -15.33 6.33
CA VAL A 49 0.27 -14.49 6.14
C VAL A 49 0.81 -14.74 4.74
N ASP A 50 0.90 -13.68 3.93
CA ASP A 50 1.41 -13.76 2.57
C ASP A 50 2.86 -13.28 2.49
N ARG A 51 3.64 -13.90 1.62
CA ARG A 51 4.92 -13.33 1.21
C ARG A 51 4.68 -12.11 0.32
N VAL A 52 5.58 -11.14 0.35
CA VAL A 52 5.48 -9.95 -0.51
C VAL A 52 5.41 -10.34 -1.99
N GLU A 53 6.14 -11.37 -2.41
CA GLU A 53 6.08 -11.86 -3.80
C GLU A 53 4.68 -12.36 -4.20
N GLN A 54 3.95 -12.99 -3.27
CA GLN A 54 2.58 -13.45 -3.50
C GLN A 54 1.59 -12.28 -3.58
N GLN A 55 1.83 -11.21 -2.81
CA GLN A 55 1.04 -9.99 -2.91
C GLN A 55 1.27 -9.31 -4.26
N VAL A 56 2.53 -9.20 -4.71
CA VAL A 56 2.90 -8.65 -6.02
C VAL A 56 2.21 -9.43 -7.15
N ALA A 57 2.29 -10.76 -7.15
CA ALA A 57 1.68 -11.60 -8.18
C ALA A 57 0.16 -11.36 -8.30
N ARG A 58 -0.54 -11.28 -7.16
CA ARG A 58 -1.98 -11.04 -7.11
C ARG A 58 -2.36 -9.64 -7.58
N VAL A 59 -1.56 -8.63 -7.23
CA VAL A 59 -1.75 -7.27 -7.73
C VAL A 59 -1.62 -7.25 -9.25
N LEU A 60 -0.56 -7.85 -9.80
CA LEU A 60 -0.34 -7.90 -11.24
C LEU A 60 -1.49 -8.60 -11.98
N GLU A 61 -1.96 -9.74 -11.47
CA GLU A 61 -3.12 -10.42 -12.03
C GLU A 61 -4.34 -9.51 -12.08
N ASN A 62 -4.64 -8.81 -10.97
CA ASN A 62 -5.78 -7.91 -10.89
C ASN A 62 -5.66 -6.71 -11.82
N VAL A 63 -4.47 -6.13 -11.96
CA VAL A 63 -4.20 -5.02 -12.89
C VAL A 63 -4.38 -5.48 -14.33
N ARG A 64 -3.81 -6.62 -14.71
CA ARG A 64 -3.91 -7.16 -16.08
C ARG A 64 -5.34 -7.53 -16.47
N ARG A 65 -6.18 -7.89 -15.49
CA ARG A 65 -7.60 -8.20 -15.70
C ARG A 65 -8.50 -6.98 -15.90
N LYS A 66 -8.02 -5.76 -15.63
CA LYS A 66 -8.79 -4.54 -15.89
C LYS A 66 -8.98 -4.31 -17.37
N GLU A 67 -10.12 -3.73 -17.74
CA GLU A 67 -10.55 -3.63 -19.14
C GLU A 67 -9.78 -2.56 -19.90
N ASN A 68 -9.43 -1.47 -19.24
CA ASN A 68 -8.77 -0.32 -19.84
C ASN A 68 -7.71 0.30 -18.90
N ASP A 69 -6.89 1.19 -19.46
CA ASP A 69 -5.78 1.80 -18.72
C ASP A 69 -6.23 2.73 -17.58
N LEU A 70 -7.41 3.33 -17.68
CA LEU A 70 -7.97 4.16 -16.61
C LEU A 70 -8.30 3.29 -15.38
N GLU A 71 -8.95 2.15 -15.56
CA GLU A 71 -9.21 1.21 -14.46
C GLU A 71 -7.93 0.66 -13.84
N ARG A 72 -6.89 0.41 -14.67
CA ARG A 72 -5.57 0.00 -14.19
C ARG A 72 -4.94 1.10 -13.34
N TYR A 73 -5.01 2.35 -13.80
CA TYR A 73 -4.55 3.52 -13.07
C TYR A 73 -5.28 3.67 -11.74
N LEU A 74 -6.61 3.65 -11.72
CA LEU A 74 -7.41 3.74 -10.49
C LEU A 74 -7.07 2.61 -9.50
N TYR A 75 -6.87 1.38 -9.98
CA TYR A 75 -6.46 0.27 -9.14
C TYR A 75 -5.08 0.49 -8.52
N LEU A 76 -4.10 0.94 -9.31
CA LEU A 76 -2.74 1.22 -8.84
C LEU A 76 -2.69 2.42 -7.88
N SER A 77 -3.48 3.47 -8.13
CA SER A 77 -3.63 4.62 -7.23
C SER A 77 -4.25 4.21 -5.89
N ALA A 78 -5.29 3.37 -5.91
CA ALA A 78 -5.88 2.83 -4.69
C ALA A 78 -4.91 1.91 -3.93
N LEU A 79 -4.03 1.19 -4.65
CA LEU A 79 -2.97 0.41 -4.02
C LEU A 79 -1.94 1.32 -3.33
N GLN A 80 -1.48 2.39 -3.98
CA GLN A 80 -0.55 3.36 -3.42
C GLN A 80 -1.10 3.97 -2.12
N ALA A 81 -2.37 4.39 -2.12
CA ALA A 81 -3.03 4.98 -0.96
C ALA A 81 -3.22 4.01 0.22
N ARG A 82 -3.08 2.69 0.01
CA ARG A 82 -3.24 1.67 1.06
C ARG A 82 -1.92 1.06 1.50
N ASN A 83 -0.98 0.85 0.58
CA ASN A 83 0.29 0.18 0.82
C ASN A 83 1.31 0.65 -0.23
N GLU A 84 2.03 1.70 0.12
CA GLU A 84 2.98 2.39 -0.75
C GLU A 84 4.18 1.51 -1.11
N HIS A 85 4.68 0.73 -0.15
CA HIS A 85 5.78 -0.22 -0.39
C HIS A 85 5.42 -1.27 -1.44
N LEU A 86 4.21 -1.85 -1.35
CA LEU A 86 3.75 -2.84 -2.31
C LEU A 86 3.51 -2.22 -3.69
N PHE A 87 2.97 -1.00 -3.73
CA PHE A 87 2.85 -0.24 -4.98
C PHE A 87 4.20 -0.10 -5.67
N TYR A 88 5.21 0.48 -5.02
CA TYR A 88 6.52 0.66 -5.63
C TYR A 88 7.17 -0.66 -6.04
N ARG A 89 6.99 -1.73 -5.24
CA ARG A 89 7.53 -3.04 -5.59
C ARG A 89 6.88 -3.64 -6.84
N VAL A 90 5.60 -3.40 -7.07
CA VAL A 90 4.90 -3.81 -8.30
C VAL A 90 5.42 -3.02 -9.50
N ILE A 91 5.54 -1.69 -9.38
CA ILE A 91 6.02 -0.82 -10.45
C ILE A 91 7.45 -1.15 -10.84
N MET A 92 8.37 -1.21 -9.86
CA MET A 92 9.80 -1.43 -10.12
C MET A 92 10.08 -2.79 -10.75
N ASN A 93 9.32 -3.82 -10.37
CA ASN A 93 9.49 -5.16 -10.94
C ASN A 93 8.89 -5.29 -12.36
N ASN A 94 8.03 -4.37 -12.79
CA ASN A 94 7.28 -4.47 -14.06
C ASN A 94 7.26 -3.12 -14.79
N LEU A 95 8.38 -2.40 -14.74
CA LEU A 95 8.45 -0.99 -15.13
C LEU A 95 7.95 -0.76 -16.57
N GLN A 96 8.36 -1.59 -17.52
CA GLN A 96 7.96 -1.47 -18.93
C GLN A 96 6.44 -1.58 -19.12
N GLU A 97 5.77 -2.45 -18.37
CA GLU A 97 4.32 -2.66 -18.45
C GLU A 97 3.55 -1.57 -17.68
N MET A 98 4.09 -1.12 -16.54
CA MET A 98 3.39 -0.22 -15.63
C MET A 98 3.57 1.27 -15.99
N MET A 99 4.72 1.67 -16.56
CA MET A 99 5.03 3.07 -16.86
C MET A 99 3.97 3.78 -17.72
N PRO A 100 3.43 3.19 -18.81
CA PRO A 100 2.40 3.83 -19.63
C PRO A 100 1.08 4.08 -18.88
N ILE A 101 0.78 3.26 -17.86
CA ILE A 101 -0.43 3.36 -17.05
C ILE A 101 -0.31 4.52 -16.04
N ILE A 102 0.87 4.73 -15.47
CA ILE A 102 1.10 5.75 -14.43
C ILE A 102 1.62 7.09 -14.98
N SER A 103 1.69 7.25 -16.31
CA SER A 103 2.21 8.45 -16.97
C SER A 103 1.15 9.18 -17.83
N PRO A 104 1.36 10.45 -18.21
CA PRO A 104 0.42 11.23 -19.02
C PRO A 104 0.57 10.82 -20.49
N PRO A 105 -0.25 9.88 -20.98
CA PRO A 105 -1.62 10.22 -21.36
C PRO A 105 -2.72 9.63 -20.47
N THR A 106 -2.43 8.61 -19.66
CA THR A 106 -3.42 7.92 -18.81
C THR A 106 -3.80 8.77 -17.60
N VAL A 107 -2.80 9.40 -16.95
CA VAL A 107 -3.04 10.35 -15.84
C VAL A 107 -3.87 11.54 -16.30
N GLY A 108 -3.62 12.03 -17.52
CA GLY A 108 -4.37 13.14 -18.10
C GLY A 108 -5.86 12.83 -18.29
N LYS A 109 -6.20 11.60 -18.70
CA LYS A 109 -7.59 11.14 -18.78
C LYS A 109 -8.22 11.00 -17.40
N ALA A 110 -7.50 10.44 -16.43
CA ALA A 110 -7.99 10.29 -15.06
C ALA A 110 -8.29 11.63 -14.36
N CYS A 111 -7.65 12.72 -14.76
CA CYS A 111 -7.94 14.07 -14.23
C CYS A 111 -9.13 14.77 -14.92
N GLN A 112 -9.60 14.27 -16.07
CA GLN A 112 -10.71 14.87 -16.83
C GLN A 112 -12.07 14.27 -16.47
N GLU A 113 -12.10 13.06 -15.93
CA GLU A 113 -13.27 12.40 -15.36
C GLU A 113 -13.44 12.76 -13.87
#